data_AF-A0A8T2U718-F1
#
_entry.id   AF-A0A8T2U718-F1
#
_cell.length_a   1.000
_cell.length_b   1.000
_cell.length_c   1.000
_cell.angle_alpha   90.00
_cell.angle_beta   90.00
_cell.angle_gamma   90.00
#
_symmetry.space_group_name_H-M   'P 1'
#
loop_
_entity.id
_entity.type
_entity.pdbx_description
1 polymer ?
#
loop_
_entity_poly.entity_id
_entity_poly.type
_entity_poly.pdbx_seq_one_letter_code
_entity_poly.pdbx_strand_id
1 'polypeptide(L)'
;MGAEVKLVCTEYPYKVFAFDKSYTGAGGHFRLSVPDFNLNKYSPQSNCRVLLGFSGSRFCRQKTWMNYDGPEGAKLNFEGRYGGKILYSVKPLAFSNCY
;
A
#
# COMPACT_ATOMS: atom_id res chain seq x y z
N MET A 1 17.35 -6.43 3.11
CA MET A 1 15.91 -6.14 3.37
C MET A 1 15.30 -5.67 2.05
N GLY A 2 14.07 -6.07 1.76
CA GLY A 2 13.38 -5.59 0.55
C GLY A 2 12.98 -4.11 0.64
N ALA A 3 12.25 -3.64 -0.37
CA ALA A 3 11.61 -2.33 -0.32
C ALA A 3 10.55 -2.25 0.79
N GLU A 4 10.46 -1.10 1.45
CA GLU A 4 9.39 -0.75 2.38
C GLU A 4 8.13 -0.37 1.63
N VAL A 5 6.99 -0.87 2.10
CA VAL A 5 5.66 -0.53 1.62
C VAL A 5 4.80 -0.13 2.81
N LYS A 6 4.02 0.92 2.65
CA LYS A 6 3.13 1.47 3.68
C LYS A 6 1.70 1.44 3.19
N LEU A 7 0.78 1.08 4.07
CA LEU A 7 -0.65 1.29 3.88
C LEU A 7 -1.06 2.44 4.81
N VAL A 8 -1.71 3.45 4.23
CA VAL A 8 -2.22 4.60 4.98
C VAL A 8 -3.70 4.73 4.67
N CYS A 9 -4.53 4.75 5.70
CA CYS A 9 -5.96 5.00 5.58
C CYS A 9 -6.35 6.30 6.28
N THR A 10 -7.01 7.20 5.56
CA THR A 10 -7.36 8.54 6.02
C THR A 10 -8.87 8.80 5.96
N GLU A 11 -9.35 9.55 6.96
CA GLU A 11 -10.66 10.19 6.99
C GLU A 11 -10.48 11.65 6.54
N TYR A 12 -11.42 12.16 5.73
CA TYR A 12 -11.34 13.53 5.22
C TYR A 12 -11.29 14.55 6.38
N PRO A 13 -10.41 15.58 6.31
CA PRO A 13 -9.53 15.88 5.20
C PRO A 13 -8.22 15.06 5.19
N TYR A 14 -7.60 14.72 6.32
CA TYR A 14 -6.32 13.98 6.36
C TYR A 14 -6.07 13.20 7.67
N LYS A 15 -7.12 12.86 8.43
CA LYS A 15 -6.94 12.15 9.71
C LYS A 15 -6.62 10.69 9.44
N VAL A 16 -5.39 10.27 9.72
CA VAL A 16 -5.00 8.85 9.63
C VAL A 16 -5.73 8.07 10.72
N PHE A 17 -6.49 7.05 10.34
CA PHE A 17 -7.18 6.17 11.28
C PHE A 17 -6.67 4.72 11.25
N ALA A 18 -5.96 4.34 10.19
CA ALA A 18 -5.24 3.08 10.14
C ALA A 18 -3.92 3.23 9.38
N PHE A 19 -2.89 2.57 9.87
CA PHE A 19 -1.55 2.58 9.30
C PHE A 19 -0.90 1.23 9.51
N ASP A 20 -0.27 0.70 8.47
CA ASP A 20 0.58 -0.48 8.56
C ASP A 20 1.79 -0.32 7.64
N LYS A 21 2.91 -0.99 7.95
CA LYS A 21 4.09 -1.02 7.09
C LYS A 21 4.71 -2.41 7.09
N SER A 22 5.29 -2.76 5.94
CA SER A 22 5.93 -4.05 5.74
C SER A 22 7.10 -3.91 4.78
N TYR A 23 7.92 -4.96 4.71
CA TYR A 23 9.02 -5.06 3.76
C TYR A 23 8.70 -6.16 2.76
N THR A 24 9.05 -5.91 1.51
CA THR A 24 8.92 -6.92 0.46
C THR A 24 9.83 -8.11 0.74
N GLY A 25 9.33 -9.31 0.47
CA GLY A 25 10.07 -10.56 0.51
C GLY A 25 10.79 -10.84 -0.81
N ALA A 26 11.21 -12.10 -0.99
CA ALA A 26 11.72 -12.58 -2.27
C ALA A 26 10.66 -12.39 -3.37
N GLY A 27 11.07 -11.90 -4.54
CA GLY A 27 10.16 -11.59 -5.65
C GLY A 27 9.40 -10.26 -5.54
N GLY A 28 9.64 -9.44 -4.51
CA GLY A 28 9.02 -8.11 -4.40
C GLY A 28 7.58 -8.12 -3.88
N HIS A 29 7.06 -9.27 -3.44
CA HIS A 29 5.73 -9.36 -2.83
C HIS A 29 5.73 -8.83 -1.40
N PHE A 30 4.62 -8.23 -0.99
CA PHE A 30 4.38 -7.76 0.37
C PHE A 30 2.97 -8.13 0.82
N ARG A 31 2.78 -8.16 2.14
CA ARG A 31 1.47 -8.32 2.78
C ARG A 31 1.38 -7.35 3.94
N LEU A 32 0.25 -6.65 4.00
CA LEU A 32 -0.12 -5.71 5.06
C LEU A 32 -1.45 -6.20 5.65
N SER A 33 -1.68 -5.94 6.93
CA SER A 33 -2.90 -6.35 7.63
C SER A 33 -3.41 -5.22 8.49
N VAL A 34 -4.66 -4.82 8.28
CA VAL A 34 -5.34 -3.84 9.12
C VAL A 34 -6.38 -4.56 9.96
N PRO A 35 -6.05 -4.98 11.20
CA PRO A 35 -7.06 -5.51 12.11
C PRO A 35 -8.09 -4.42 12.42
N ASP A 36 -9.31 -4.84 12.72
CA ASP A 36 -10.39 -3.97 13.23
C ASP A 36 -10.81 -2.80 12.31
N PHE A 37 -10.59 -2.94 11.01
CA PHE A 37 -11.07 -1.95 10.04
C PHE A 37 -12.61 -1.85 10.08
N ASN A 38 -13.14 -0.67 10.40
CA ASN A 38 -14.59 -0.43 10.44
C ASN A 38 -15.17 -0.28 9.03
N LEU A 39 -15.51 -1.41 8.41
CA LEU A 39 -16.11 -1.49 7.07
C LEU A 39 -17.50 -0.85 6.97
N ASN A 40 -18.19 -0.61 8.10
CA ASN A 40 -19.49 0.06 8.10
C ASN A 40 -19.33 1.58 7.98
N LYS A 41 -18.19 2.14 8.42
CA LYS A 41 -17.92 3.58 8.39
C LYS A 41 -17.05 4.00 7.21
N TYR A 42 -16.10 3.16 6.81
CA TYR A 42 -15.10 3.51 5.80
C TYR A 42 -15.04 2.48 4.68
N SER A 43 -14.71 2.93 3.47
CA SER A 43 -14.42 2.03 2.35
C SER A 43 -12.90 1.96 2.14
N PRO A 44 -12.28 0.77 2.19
CA PRO A 44 -10.84 0.64 1.97
C PRO A 44 -10.39 1.22 0.62
N GLN A 45 -11.20 1.12 -0.42
CA GLN A 45 -10.83 1.59 -1.76
C GLN A 45 -10.81 3.11 -1.88
N SER A 46 -11.67 3.82 -1.15
CA SER A 46 -11.67 5.29 -1.12
C SER A 46 -10.70 5.83 -0.08
N ASN A 47 -10.64 5.22 1.11
CA ASN A 47 -9.94 5.78 2.26
C ASN A 47 -8.50 5.32 2.39
N CYS A 48 -8.09 4.22 1.76
CA CYS A 48 -6.74 3.68 1.90
C CYS A 48 -5.91 3.80 0.62
N ARG A 49 -4.61 3.99 0.81
CA ARG A 49 -3.60 4.04 -0.25
C ARG A 49 -2.36 3.27 0.16
N VAL A 50 -1.74 2.62 -0.82
CA VAL A 50 -0.45 1.96 -0.66
C VAL A 50 0.65 2.87 -1.22
N LEU A 51 1.71 3.07 -0.44
CA LEU A 51 2.83 3.92 -0.81
C LEU A 51 4.16 3.19 -0.69
N LEU A 52 5.07 3.47 -1.61
CA LEU A 52 6.48 3.13 -1.46
C LEU A 52 7.11 3.93 -0.31
N GLY A 53 7.77 3.21 0.59
CA GLY A 53 8.67 3.75 1.60
C GLY A 53 10.08 3.90 1.04
N PHE A 54 11.07 3.27 1.65
CA PHE A 54 12.43 3.21 1.11
C PHE A 54 12.67 1.99 0.20
N SER A 55 13.65 2.09 -0.69
CA SER A 55 14.12 0.95 -1.48
C SER A 55 15.21 0.18 -0.74
N GLY A 56 15.13 -1.16 -0.79
CA GLY A 56 16.21 -2.03 -0.31
C GLY A 56 17.51 -1.92 -1.14
N SER A 57 17.44 -1.33 -2.34
CA SER A 57 18.60 -1.11 -3.22
C SER A 57 19.26 0.25 -2.96
N ARG A 58 20.59 0.28 -3.07
CA ARG A 58 21.37 1.53 -2.98
C ARG A 58 21.28 2.36 -4.26
N PHE A 59 21.05 1.70 -5.40
CA PHE A 59 20.99 2.33 -6.72
C PHE A 59 19.56 2.73 -7.07
N CYS A 60 18.57 1.88 -6.75
CA CYS A 60 17.19 2.14 -7.15
C CYS A 60 16.34 2.82 -6.07
N ARG A 61 16.56 4.10 -5.78
CA ARG A 61 15.92 4.81 -4.64
C ARG A 61 14.81 5.79 -5.01
N GLN A 62 14.76 6.23 -6.26
CA GLN A 62 13.78 7.24 -6.67
C GLN A 62 12.40 6.59 -6.77
N LYS A 63 11.40 7.14 -6.10
CA LYS A 63 10.03 6.63 -6.18
C LYS A 63 9.42 7.03 -7.52
N THR A 64 8.76 6.09 -8.19
CA THR A 64 7.87 6.41 -9.30
C THR A 64 6.45 6.57 -8.80
N TRP A 65 5.64 7.29 -9.57
CA TRP A 65 4.21 7.43 -9.32
C TRP A 65 3.41 6.48 -10.23
N MET A 66 4.09 5.47 -10.77
CA MET A 66 3.46 4.46 -11.61
C MET A 66 2.37 3.75 -10.81
N ASN A 67 1.18 3.67 -11.39
CA ASN A 67 -0.02 3.09 -10.76
C ASN A 67 -0.52 3.82 -9.50
N TYR A 68 0.00 5.03 -9.22
CA TYR A 68 -0.59 5.89 -8.21
C TYR A 68 -1.81 6.62 -8.77
N ASP A 69 -2.77 6.92 -7.91
CA ASP A 69 -3.85 7.86 -8.17
C ASP A 69 -3.39 9.26 -7.75
N GLY A 70 -2.55 9.87 -8.59
CA GLY A 70 -1.91 11.16 -8.25
C GLY A 70 -0.90 11.04 -7.09
N PRO A 71 -0.77 12.07 -6.22
CA PRO A 71 0.20 12.07 -5.13
C PRO A 71 -0.23 11.20 -3.93
N GLU A 72 -1.47 10.69 -3.92
CA GLU A 72 -2.07 10.03 -2.75
C GLU A 72 -1.57 8.60 -2.52
N GLY A 73 -0.98 7.96 -3.54
CA GLY A 73 -0.59 6.55 -3.49
C GLY A 73 -1.42 5.68 -4.43
N ALA A 74 -1.15 4.38 -4.41
CA ALA A 74 -1.86 3.43 -5.25
C ALA A 74 -3.16 2.93 -4.59
N LYS A 75 -4.21 2.81 -5.40
CA LYS A 75 -5.54 2.36 -4.99
C LYS A 75 -5.59 0.86 -4.74
N LEU A 76 -6.41 0.47 -3.78
CA LEU A 76 -6.74 -0.92 -3.50
C LEU A 76 -7.78 -1.44 -4.50
N ASN A 77 -7.54 -2.63 -5.05
CA ASN A 77 -8.51 -3.40 -5.84
C ASN A 77 -9.07 -4.52 -4.97
N PHE A 78 -10.40 -4.64 -4.91
CA PHE A 78 -11.05 -5.69 -4.14
C PHE A 78 -10.91 -7.05 -4.84
N GLU A 79 -10.40 -8.06 -4.12
CA GLU A 79 -10.17 -9.41 -4.66
C GLU A 79 -11.17 -10.44 -4.11
N GLY A 80 -11.91 -10.12 -3.04
CA GLY A 80 -12.90 -11.02 -2.46
C GLY A 80 -12.78 -11.18 -0.95
N ARG A 81 -13.64 -12.05 -0.42
CA ARG A 81 -13.68 -12.44 1.00
C ARG A 81 -13.27 -13.90 1.14
N TYR A 82 -12.32 -14.17 2.03
CA TYR A 82 -11.74 -15.50 2.25
C TYR A 82 -11.60 -15.75 3.74
N GLY A 83 -12.31 -16.75 4.27
CA GLY A 83 -12.18 -17.17 5.68
C GLY A 83 -12.35 -16.03 6.69
N GLY A 84 -13.36 -15.18 6.51
CA GLY A 84 -13.62 -14.02 7.37
C GLY A 84 -12.70 -12.80 7.15
N LYS A 85 -11.76 -12.89 6.21
CA LYS A 85 -10.87 -11.78 5.83
C LYS A 85 -11.30 -11.20 4.49
N ILE A 86 -11.03 -9.92 4.29
CA ILE A 86 -11.19 -9.26 2.99
C ILE A 86 -9.81 -9.08 2.37
N LEU A 87 -9.66 -9.50 1.13
CA LEU A 87 -8.43 -9.38 0.38
C LEU A 87 -8.53 -8.21 -0.61
N TYR A 88 -7.49 -7.39 -0.59
CA TYR A 88 -7.28 -6.34 -1.58
C TYR A 88 -5.89 -6.51 -2.21
N SER A 89 -5.80 -6.25 -3.51
CA SER A 89 -4.54 -6.13 -4.23
C SER A 89 -4.24 -4.67 -4.56
N VAL A 90 -3.04 -4.42 -5.06
CA VAL A 90 -2.67 -3.16 -5.68
C VAL A 90 -1.82 -3.47 -6.89
N LYS A 91 -1.93 -2.62 -7.92
CA LYS A 91 -1.05 -2.73 -9.08
C LYS A 91 0.43 -2.57 -8.64
N PRO A 92 1.38 -3.15 -9.38
CA PRO A 92 2.80 -3.08 -9.02
C PRO A 92 3.28 -1.64 -8.81
N LEU A 93 4.12 -1.43 -7.80
CA LEU A 93 4.79 -0.17 -7.51
C LEU A 93 6.27 -0.30 -7.85
N ALA A 94 6.90 0.77 -8.32
CA ALA A 94 8.28 0.72 -8.77
C ALA A 94 9.12 1.89 -8.24
N PHE A 95 10.40 1.60 -8.02
CA PHE A 95 11.43 2.62 -7.97
C PHE A 95 12.06 2.77 -9.36
N SER A 96 12.54 3.97 -9.69
CA SER A 96 13.27 4.29 -10.92
C SER A 96 14.76 4.46 -10.66
N ASN A 97 15.50 4.57 -11.77
CA ASN A 97 16.94 4.80 -11.81
C ASN A 97 17.72 3.70 -11.08
N CYS A 98 17.47 2.44 -11.45
CA CYS A 98 18.09 1.28 -10.81
C CYS A 98 19.51 0.93 -11.31
N TYR A 99 20.15 1.81 -12.09
CA TYR A 99 21.44 1.57 -12.75
C TYR A 99 22.62 2.02 -11.91
#